data_AF-C6R9N7-F1
#
_entry.id   AF-C6R9N7-F1
#
_cell.length_a   1.000
_cell.length_b   1.000
_cell.length_c   1.000
_cell.angle_alpha   90.00
_cell.angle_beta   90.00
_cell.angle_gamma   90.00
#
_symmetry.space_group_name_H-M   'P 1'
#
loop_
_entity.id
_entity.type
_entity.pdbx_description
1 polymer ?
#
loop_
_entity_poly.entity_id
_entity_poly.type
_entity_poly.pdbx_seq_one_letter_code
_entity_poly.pdbx_strand_id
1 'polypeptide(L)'
;MNPKVLLSTAGRLQHRVALKMYALLLRSISRQTYVHGSVSGRELLKAVSSEIEASRQVETRLYSQQLFNHFPSVRMPFSGQLTSRLGKNLELICAFRQCALWYEQGGLMGDNGAQAGSFKRQSKAVWDEVRRCSQAIFPGPSVLDVVVPVHNNGIFLLAKCLPSLVANEAWKRMRVLIVDDASDDDRTKEILTELESGIRNVEVIRLKGTPSGSASVPRNKGLSKATSGLVSFLDPDNEISVGGYDELLRQFYSGSKRPDAATGYQLKVGKRLSANSRHTFRRRKIVSNPKSLLQQAHRFPVISTQASVIDLQFLQNCSLNFIEGAVGQDTVFGWEILLKANRIVLCSRPYIVYYAERNDSVTNEIGTEYFSKALIRERAQSKLLRKYGLIQRFRKYQLEPTMSEVYKPKLDSLQGDNLIYAEKVLEEIYRLYDA
;
A
#
# COMPACT_ATOMS: atom_id res chain seq x y z
N MET A 1 -32.20 0.11 -3.46
CA MET A 1 -31.95 -0.83 -2.33
C MET A 1 -31.15 -0.12 -1.26
N ASN A 2 -31.58 -0.21 0.00
CA ASN A 2 -30.90 0.42 1.14
C ASN A 2 -29.52 -0.26 1.38
N PRO A 3 -28.38 0.47 1.37
CA PRO A 3 -27.04 -0.08 1.55
C PRO A 3 -26.86 -0.87 2.87
N LYS A 4 -27.64 -0.53 3.91
CA LYS A 4 -27.63 -1.23 5.20
C LYS A 4 -28.13 -2.68 5.09
N VAL A 5 -29.09 -2.94 4.20
CA VAL A 5 -29.68 -4.28 4.02
C VAL A 5 -28.67 -5.23 3.36
N LEU A 6 -27.90 -4.74 2.38
CA LEU A 6 -26.92 -5.52 1.62
C LEU A 6 -25.70 -5.99 2.43
N LEU A 7 -25.26 -5.17 3.40
CA LEU A 7 -24.18 -5.55 4.32
C LEU A 7 -24.65 -6.60 5.35
N SER A 8 -25.93 -6.59 5.73
CA SER A 8 -26.51 -7.57 6.67
C SER A 8 -26.75 -8.94 6.03
N THR A 9 -27.00 -9.00 4.73
CA THR A 9 -27.30 -10.24 3.99
C THR A 9 -26.07 -10.90 3.35
N ALA A 10 -24.92 -10.23 3.30
CA ALA A 10 -23.67 -10.76 2.72
C ALA A 10 -23.17 -12.06 3.40
N GLY A 11 -23.62 -12.36 4.62
CA GLY A 11 -23.37 -13.64 5.28
C GLY A 11 -24.20 -14.83 4.75
N ARG A 12 -25.21 -14.58 3.91
CA ARG A 12 -26.16 -15.58 3.38
C ARG A 12 -26.12 -15.77 1.85
N LEU A 13 -25.40 -14.92 1.11
CA LEU A 13 -25.31 -15.03 -0.36
C LEU A 13 -24.13 -15.90 -0.81
N GLN A 14 -24.36 -16.73 -1.83
CA GLN A 14 -23.31 -17.49 -2.52
C GLN A 14 -22.25 -16.54 -3.12
N HIS A 15 -20.98 -16.93 -2.97
CA HIS A 15 -19.78 -16.15 -3.31
C HIS A 15 -19.83 -15.43 -4.67
N ARG A 16 -20.33 -16.09 -5.72
CA ARG A 16 -20.44 -15.54 -7.08
C ARG A 16 -21.45 -14.39 -7.19
N VAL A 17 -22.56 -14.45 -6.44
CA VAL A 17 -23.61 -13.42 -6.48
C VAL A 17 -23.15 -12.16 -5.75
N ALA A 18 -22.47 -12.33 -4.61
CA ALA A 18 -21.86 -11.21 -3.88
C ALA A 18 -20.81 -10.48 -4.73
N LEU A 19 -19.98 -11.20 -5.50
CA LEU A 19 -19.01 -10.62 -6.44
C LEU A 19 -19.69 -9.87 -7.59
N LYS A 20 -20.77 -10.42 -8.17
CA LYS A 20 -21.54 -9.75 -9.24
C LYS A 20 -22.22 -8.48 -8.74
N MET A 21 -22.84 -8.52 -7.56
CA MET A 21 -23.47 -7.33 -6.96
C MET A 21 -22.45 -6.26 -6.60
N TYR A 22 -21.29 -6.66 -6.07
CA TYR A 22 -20.19 -5.74 -5.80
C TYR A 22 -19.65 -5.11 -7.10
N ALA A 23 -19.46 -5.91 -8.15
CA ALA A 23 -19.05 -5.40 -9.47
C ALA A 23 -20.08 -4.43 -10.08
N LEU A 24 -21.38 -4.66 -9.88
CA LEU A 24 -22.45 -3.74 -10.30
C LEU A 24 -22.43 -2.44 -9.51
N LEU A 25 -22.20 -2.50 -8.19
CA LEU A 25 -22.07 -1.33 -7.33
C LEU A 25 -20.87 -0.47 -7.78
N LEU A 26 -19.74 -1.12 -8.06
CA LEU A 26 -18.52 -0.49 -8.58
C LEU A 26 -18.74 0.15 -9.97
N ARG A 27 -19.55 -0.45 -10.85
CA ARG A 27 -19.94 0.15 -12.15
C ARG A 27 -20.86 1.37 -12.02
N SER A 28 -21.67 1.46 -10.96
CA SER A 28 -22.49 2.66 -10.72
C SER A 28 -21.65 3.85 -10.25
N ILE A 29 -20.53 3.57 -9.58
CA ILE A 29 -19.56 4.56 -9.09
C ILE A 29 -18.72 5.15 -10.23
N SER A 30 -18.46 4.39 -11.30
CA SER A 30 -17.63 4.83 -12.43
C SER A 30 -18.29 5.83 -13.40
N ARG A 31 -19.50 6.33 -13.11
CA ARG A 31 -20.29 7.22 -14.00
C ARG A 31 -20.34 8.69 -13.55
N GLN A 32 -19.47 9.14 -12.63
CA GLN A 32 -19.52 10.53 -12.14
C GLN A 32 -18.56 11.49 -12.87
N THR A 33 -19.05 12.71 -13.12
CA THR A 33 -18.41 13.83 -13.83
C THR A 33 -17.22 14.42 -13.08
N TYR A 34 -16.18 14.79 -13.81
CA TYR A 34 -14.87 15.22 -13.32
C TYR A 34 -14.79 16.74 -13.11
N VAL A 35 -14.06 17.21 -12.09
CA VAL A 35 -13.74 18.64 -11.94
C VAL A 35 -12.54 18.96 -12.83
N HIS A 36 -12.75 19.84 -13.81
CA HIS A 36 -11.68 20.44 -14.61
C HIS A 36 -11.39 21.85 -14.07
N GLY A 37 -10.19 22.10 -13.55
CA GLY A 37 -9.72 23.45 -13.22
C GLY A 37 -9.02 23.62 -11.86
N SER A 38 -8.31 24.74 -11.71
CA SER A 38 -7.70 25.20 -10.46
C SER A 38 -8.78 25.70 -9.49
N VAL A 39 -9.01 24.93 -8.42
CA VAL A 39 -9.96 25.28 -7.35
C VAL A 39 -9.18 25.91 -6.19
N SER A 40 -9.72 26.98 -5.57
CA SER A 40 -9.04 27.65 -4.46
C SER A 40 -8.98 26.76 -3.21
N GLY A 41 -7.91 26.87 -2.42
CA GLY A 41 -7.70 26.05 -1.21
C GLY A 41 -8.85 26.10 -0.19
N ARG A 42 -9.61 27.20 -0.15
CA ARG A 42 -10.77 27.41 0.71
C ARG A 42 -12.01 26.64 0.24
N GLU A 43 -12.22 26.57 -1.08
CA GLU A 43 -13.29 25.78 -1.70
C GLU A 43 -13.01 24.27 -1.59
N LEU A 44 -11.74 23.90 -1.72
CA LEU A 44 -11.21 22.56 -1.45
C LEU A 44 -11.48 22.12 -0.01
N LEU A 45 -11.14 22.97 0.95
CA LEU A 45 -11.40 22.73 2.37
C LEU A 45 -12.90 22.59 2.63
N LYS A 46 -13.74 23.43 2.01
CA LYS A 46 -15.20 23.38 2.15
C LYS A 46 -15.80 22.12 1.51
N ALA A 47 -15.33 21.70 0.33
CA ALA A 47 -15.81 20.50 -0.35
C ALA A 47 -15.40 19.22 0.38
N VAL A 48 -14.14 19.14 0.83
CA VAL A 48 -13.62 18.05 1.65
C VAL A 48 -14.38 18.00 2.98
N SER A 49 -14.51 19.13 3.69
CA SER A 49 -15.23 19.21 4.96
C SER A 49 -16.71 18.87 4.81
N SER A 50 -17.38 19.32 3.75
CA SER A 50 -18.80 19.01 3.48
C SER A 50 -19.05 17.52 3.24
N GLU A 51 -18.17 16.83 2.49
CA GLU A 51 -18.31 15.38 2.29
C GLU A 51 -18.04 14.60 3.59
N ILE A 52 -17.06 15.05 4.38
CA ILE A 52 -16.73 14.49 5.71
C ILE A 52 -17.91 14.66 6.69
N GLU A 53 -18.47 15.87 6.79
CA GLU A 53 -19.61 16.24 7.64
C GLU A 53 -20.84 15.41 7.29
N ALA A 54 -21.05 15.15 6.00
CA ALA A 54 -22.14 14.29 5.53
C ALA A 54 -21.88 12.79 5.74
N SER A 55 -20.81 12.39 6.44
CA SER A 55 -20.40 10.98 6.60
C SER A 55 -20.24 10.26 5.25
N ARG A 56 -19.89 11.00 4.21
CA ARG A 56 -19.59 10.50 2.88
C ARG A 56 -18.07 10.44 2.74
N GLN A 57 -17.61 9.59 1.82
CA GLN A 57 -16.20 9.52 1.53
C GLN A 57 -15.70 10.89 1.08
N VAL A 58 -14.53 11.28 1.59
CA VAL A 58 -13.79 12.41 1.06
C VAL A 58 -13.33 12.07 -0.34
N GLU A 59 -14.07 12.57 -1.32
CA GLU A 59 -13.60 12.62 -2.68
C GLU A 59 -12.53 13.69 -2.78
N THR A 60 -11.26 13.32 -2.67
CA THR A 60 -10.21 14.19 -3.20
C THR A 60 -10.10 13.97 -4.69
N ARG A 61 -10.96 14.68 -5.41
CA ARG A 61 -10.93 14.82 -6.86
C ARG A 61 -10.01 15.95 -7.27
N LEU A 62 -8.74 15.88 -6.90
CA LEU A 62 -7.71 16.68 -7.54
C LEU A 62 -6.53 15.76 -7.80
N TYR A 63 -6.50 15.22 -9.00
CA TYR A 63 -5.35 14.51 -9.53
C TYR A 63 -4.90 15.27 -10.75
N SER A 64 -3.60 15.59 -10.84
CA SER A 64 -3.05 15.91 -12.14
C SER A 64 -3.27 14.73 -13.08
N GLN A 65 -3.82 15.01 -14.26
CA GLN A 65 -3.88 14.03 -15.35
C GLN A 65 -2.47 13.53 -15.70
N GLN A 66 -1.42 14.33 -15.49
CA GLN A 66 -0.03 13.95 -15.74
C GLN A 66 0.47 12.86 -14.79
N LEU A 67 0.04 12.83 -13.52
CA LEU A 67 0.50 11.81 -12.56
C LEU A 67 -0.26 10.48 -12.65
N PHE A 68 -1.53 10.50 -13.02
CA PHE A 68 -2.41 9.34 -12.89
C PHE A 68 -3.08 8.90 -14.20
N ASN A 69 -2.62 9.43 -15.34
CA ASN A 69 -2.98 9.07 -16.72
C ASN A 69 -3.94 7.85 -16.81
N HIS A 70 -5.25 8.10 -16.61
CA HIS A 70 -6.38 7.16 -16.80
C HIS A 70 -7.05 6.51 -15.58
N PHE A 71 -6.65 6.74 -14.32
CA PHE A 71 -7.39 6.14 -13.19
C PHE A 71 -8.58 6.97 -12.73
N PRO A 72 -9.81 6.42 -12.75
CA PRO A 72 -10.94 7.05 -12.08
C PRO A 72 -10.70 7.04 -10.56
N SER A 73 -11.10 8.12 -9.90
CA SER A 73 -11.19 8.18 -8.43
C SER A 73 -12.07 7.02 -7.96
N VAL A 74 -11.54 6.13 -7.11
CA VAL A 74 -12.37 5.04 -6.60
C VAL A 74 -13.13 5.50 -5.37
N ARG A 75 -14.46 5.52 -5.50
CA ARG A 75 -15.35 5.71 -4.35
C ARG A 75 -15.41 4.40 -3.55
N MET A 76 -14.81 4.38 -2.37
CA MET A 76 -15.02 3.34 -1.38
C MET A 76 -15.99 3.85 -0.31
N PRO A 77 -17.15 3.20 -0.09
CA PRO A 77 -18.08 3.61 0.93
C PRO A 77 -17.50 3.34 2.32
N PHE A 78 -16.87 4.35 2.91
CA PHE A 78 -16.57 4.43 4.33
C PHE A 78 -17.44 5.55 4.89
N SER A 79 -18.55 5.16 5.51
CA SER A 79 -19.57 6.07 6.03
C SER A 79 -19.75 5.88 7.53
N GLY A 80 -20.12 6.95 8.24
CA GLY A 80 -20.56 6.94 9.65
C GLY A 80 -19.63 7.68 10.62
N GLN A 81 -19.75 7.35 11.91
CA GLN A 81 -19.05 7.97 13.07
C GLN A 81 -17.52 8.15 12.93
N LEU A 82 -16.86 7.46 12.00
CA LEU A 82 -15.40 7.50 11.82
C LEU A 82 -14.88 8.86 11.30
N THR A 83 -15.61 9.58 10.44
CA THR A 83 -15.15 10.89 9.92
C THR A 83 -15.32 12.00 10.96
N SER A 84 -16.39 11.97 11.75
CA SER A 84 -16.63 12.94 12.84
C SER A 84 -15.54 12.94 13.93
N ARG A 85 -14.74 11.88 14.02
CA ARG A 85 -13.69 11.71 15.04
C ARG A 85 -12.30 12.13 14.58
N LEU A 86 -12.11 12.45 13.30
CA LEU A 86 -10.80 12.84 12.77
C LEU A 86 -10.35 14.22 13.29
N GLY A 87 -11.28 15.14 13.52
CA GLY A 87 -10.98 16.46 14.10
C GLY A 87 -9.81 17.16 13.38
N LYS A 88 -8.76 17.50 14.14
CA LYS A 88 -7.54 18.17 13.63
C LYS A 88 -6.77 17.37 12.57
N ASN A 89 -6.94 16.05 12.49
CA ASN A 89 -6.32 15.24 11.43
C ASN A 89 -6.78 15.69 10.05
N LEU A 90 -8.00 16.24 9.92
CA LEU A 90 -8.51 16.74 8.65
C LEU A 90 -7.74 17.95 8.13
N GLU A 91 -7.40 18.89 9.01
CA GLU A 91 -6.58 20.05 8.65
C GLU A 91 -5.20 19.60 8.13
N LEU A 92 -4.59 18.61 8.79
CA LEU A 92 -3.30 18.04 8.35
C LEU A 92 -3.41 17.30 7.01
N ILE A 93 -4.48 16.54 6.77
CA ILE A 93 -4.75 15.89 5.47
C ILE A 93 -4.85 16.95 4.36
N CYS A 94 -5.58 18.03 4.61
CA CYS A 94 -5.71 19.13 3.65
C CYS A 94 -4.36 19.81 3.38
N ALA A 95 -3.57 20.08 4.42
CA ALA A 95 -2.26 20.69 4.30
C ALA A 95 -1.30 19.85 3.43
N PHE A 96 -1.23 18.54 3.67
CA PHE A 96 -0.40 17.63 2.85
C PHE A 96 -0.81 17.65 1.37
N ARG A 97 -2.11 17.65 1.08
CA ARG A 97 -2.62 17.65 -0.30
C ARG A 97 -2.40 18.98 -0.99
N GLN A 98 -2.51 20.10 -0.28
CA GLN A 98 -2.15 21.41 -0.81
C GLN A 98 -0.65 21.49 -1.13
N CYS A 99 0.20 20.94 -0.26
CA CYS A 99 1.63 20.82 -0.50
C CYS A 99 1.93 19.97 -1.76
N ALA A 100 1.25 18.83 -1.92
CA ALA A 100 1.40 18.00 -3.12
C ALA A 100 1.00 18.74 -4.41
N LEU A 101 -0.13 19.46 -4.40
CA LEU A 101 -0.59 20.26 -5.55
C LEU A 101 0.40 21.38 -5.89
N TRP A 102 1.00 22.01 -4.89
CA TRP A 102 2.02 23.04 -5.10
C TRP A 102 3.24 22.48 -5.83
N TYR A 103 3.77 21.32 -5.41
CA TYR A 103 4.89 20.67 -6.11
C TYR A 103 4.51 20.19 -7.53
N GLU A 104 3.26 19.74 -7.76
CA GLU A 104 2.76 19.38 -9.09
C GLU A 104 2.74 20.57 -10.06
N GLN A 105 2.33 21.76 -9.60
CA GLN A 105 2.14 22.96 -10.43
C GLN A 105 3.44 23.66 -10.84
N GLY A 106 4.57 22.95 -10.82
CA GLY A 106 5.87 23.53 -11.13
C GLY A 106 6.60 24.09 -9.92
N GLY A 107 6.29 23.60 -8.71
CA GLY A 107 7.05 23.83 -7.47
C GLY A 107 8.51 23.33 -7.50
N LEU A 108 9.14 23.22 -8.67
CA LEU A 108 10.59 23.09 -8.94
C LEU A 108 11.03 23.71 -10.29
N MET A 109 10.10 24.23 -11.11
CA MET A 109 10.48 24.92 -12.35
C MET A 109 10.67 26.41 -12.05
N GLY A 110 11.93 26.84 -11.98
CA GLY A 110 12.23 28.26 -11.80
C GLY A 110 13.70 28.61 -11.60
N ASP A 111 14.62 28.02 -12.36
CA ASP A 111 15.94 28.63 -12.59
C ASP A 111 15.76 29.83 -13.52
N ASN A 112 15.29 30.95 -12.96
CA ASN A 112 15.50 32.31 -13.49
C ASN A 112 15.22 33.32 -12.37
N GLY A 113 16.22 34.17 -12.09
CA GLY A 113 16.25 35.13 -10.98
C GLY A 113 14.99 36.00 -10.87
N ALA A 114 14.66 36.37 -9.62
CA ALA A 114 13.42 36.98 -9.12
C ALA A 114 12.26 36.02 -8.78
N GLN A 115 12.01 34.95 -9.56
CA GLN A 115 10.94 33.99 -9.23
C GLN A 115 11.31 33.05 -8.07
N ALA A 116 12.59 32.71 -7.90
CA ALA A 116 13.08 31.85 -6.80
C ALA A 116 12.79 32.39 -5.38
N GLY A 117 12.75 33.72 -5.21
CA GLY A 117 12.48 34.36 -3.92
C GLY A 117 10.99 34.37 -3.51
N SER A 118 10.08 34.44 -4.50
CA SER A 118 8.64 34.25 -4.30
C SER A 118 8.31 32.78 -4.05
N PHE A 119 8.97 31.90 -4.80
CA PHE A 119 8.86 30.45 -4.71
C PHE A 119 9.27 29.89 -3.34
N LYS A 120 10.44 30.27 -2.80
CA LYS A 120 10.87 29.85 -1.46
C LYS A 120 9.88 30.30 -0.37
N ARG A 121 9.23 31.46 -0.54
CA ARG A 121 8.19 31.93 0.39
C ARG A 121 6.91 31.09 0.29
N GLN A 122 6.51 30.70 -0.92
CA GLN A 122 5.33 29.85 -1.13
C GLN A 122 5.54 28.42 -0.64
N SER A 123 6.69 27.79 -0.93
CA SER A 123 7.10 26.49 -0.37
C SER A 123 7.05 26.54 1.17
N LYS A 124 7.68 27.58 1.75
CA LYS A 124 7.67 27.80 3.19
C LYS A 124 6.23 27.91 3.74
N ALA A 125 5.34 28.63 3.08
CA ALA A 125 3.96 28.80 3.53
C ALA A 125 3.16 27.49 3.55
N VAL A 126 3.27 26.64 2.51
CA VAL A 126 2.57 25.35 2.50
C VAL A 126 3.13 24.38 3.55
N TRP A 127 4.44 24.39 3.78
CA TRP A 127 5.08 23.58 4.83
C TRP A 127 4.85 24.12 6.24
N ASP A 128 4.77 25.44 6.42
CA ASP A 128 4.39 26.07 7.69
C ASP A 128 2.99 25.60 8.12
N GLU A 129 2.05 25.47 7.17
CA GLU A 129 0.70 24.95 7.44
C GLU A 129 0.72 23.46 7.83
N VAL A 130 1.50 22.62 7.12
CA VAL A 130 1.71 21.22 7.49
C VAL A 130 2.28 21.12 8.91
N ARG A 131 3.29 21.92 9.24
CA ARG A 131 3.91 21.98 10.57
C ARG A 131 2.91 22.42 11.63
N ARG A 132 2.14 23.47 11.38
CA ARG A 132 1.09 23.97 12.29
C ARG A 132 0.04 22.89 12.59
N CYS A 133 -0.52 22.28 11.55
CA CYS A 133 -1.53 21.22 11.69
C CYS A 133 -0.99 19.99 12.41
N SER A 134 0.25 19.58 12.09
CA SER A 134 0.94 18.47 12.72
C SER A 134 1.20 18.71 14.21
N GLN A 135 1.70 19.89 14.58
CA GLN A 135 1.95 20.27 15.97
C GLN A 135 0.68 20.36 16.81
N ALA A 136 -0.46 20.66 16.19
CA ALA A 136 -1.75 20.66 16.87
C ALA A 136 -2.23 19.25 17.29
N ILE A 137 -1.58 18.19 16.79
CA ILE A 137 -1.78 16.79 17.16
C ILE A 137 -0.64 16.36 18.08
N PHE A 138 -0.98 15.98 19.32
CA PHE A 138 0.00 15.53 20.30
C PHE A 138 0.23 14.02 20.17
N PRO A 139 1.44 13.55 19.83
CA PRO A 139 1.72 12.13 19.76
C PRO A 139 1.73 11.51 21.16
N GLY A 140 1.09 10.35 21.30
CA GLY A 140 1.22 9.47 22.45
C GLY A 140 2.23 8.34 22.19
N PRO A 141 2.39 7.39 23.12
CA PRO A 141 3.25 6.23 22.92
C PRO A 141 2.87 5.46 21.65
N SER A 142 3.86 5.21 20.79
CA SER A 142 3.66 4.53 19.52
C SER A 142 3.30 3.06 19.74
N VAL A 143 2.27 2.59 19.03
CA VAL A 143 1.85 1.19 19.03
C VAL A 143 2.03 0.51 17.68
N LEU A 144 2.19 1.30 16.63
CA LEU A 144 2.34 0.84 15.26
C LEU A 144 3.46 1.62 14.60
N ASP A 145 4.49 0.92 14.12
CA ASP A 145 5.42 1.47 13.14
C ASP A 145 4.88 1.20 11.74
N VAL A 146 4.83 2.22 10.90
CA VAL A 146 4.50 2.06 9.47
C VAL A 146 5.75 2.37 8.66
N VAL A 147 6.29 1.36 8.00
CA VAL A 147 7.48 1.49 7.15
C VAL A 147 7.04 1.86 5.73
N VAL A 148 7.56 2.97 5.22
CA VAL A 148 7.23 3.53 3.90
C VAL A 148 8.50 3.59 3.04
N PRO A 149 8.69 2.66 2.08
CA PRO A 149 9.85 2.68 1.19
C PRO A 149 9.68 3.74 0.10
N VAL A 150 10.64 4.66 -0.02
CA VAL A 150 10.59 5.80 -0.95
C VAL A 150 11.77 5.73 -1.91
N HIS A 151 11.49 5.94 -3.20
CA HIS A 151 12.50 6.20 -4.22
C HIS A 151 11.82 7.01 -5.32
N ASN A 152 12.26 8.25 -5.50
CA ASN A 152 11.75 9.18 -6.51
C ASN A 152 10.22 9.32 -6.59
N ASN A 153 9.54 9.26 -5.44
CA ASN A 153 8.08 9.23 -5.36
C ASN A 153 7.51 10.13 -4.26
N GLY A 154 8.24 11.19 -3.89
CA GLY A 154 7.86 12.13 -2.83
C GLY A 154 6.49 12.79 -3.05
N ILE A 155 6.05 12.99 -4.30
CA ILE A 155 4.69 13.51 -4.56
C ILE A 155 3.61 12.53 -4.08
N PHE A 156 3.77 11.24 -4.37
CA PHE A 156 2.79 10.25 -3.97
C PHE A 156 2.73 10.13 -2.44
N LEU A 157 3.87 10.23 -1.79
CA LEU A 157 3.97 10.29 -0.34
C LEU A 157 3.07 11.40 0.25
N LEU A 158 3.07 12.61 -0.33
CA LEU A 158 2.24 13.74 0.10
C LEU A 158 0.78 13.66 -0.34
N ALA A 159 0.52 13.13 -1.54
CA ALA A 159 -0.83 13.09 -2.11
C ALA A 159 -1.68 11.90 -1.60
N LYS A 160 -1.02 10.81 -1.22
CA LYS A 160 -1.62 9.49 -0.98
C LYS A 160 -1.27 8.92 0.38
N CYS A 161 -0.03 8.47 0.54
CA CYS A 161 0.38 7.68 1.69
C CYS A 161 0.19 8.43 3.01
N LEU A 162 0.80 9.60 3.19
CA LEU A 162 0.69 10.37 4.44
C LEU A 162 -0.75 10.82 4.75
N PRO A 163 -1.51 11.44 3.81
CA PRO A 163 -2.92 11.74 4.05
C PRO A 163 -3.74 10.52 4.48
N SER A 164 -3.50 9.36 3.88
CA SER A 164 -4.21 8.14 4.21
C SER A 164 -3.88 7.63 5.62
N LEU A 165 -2.62 7.75 6.05
CA LEU A 165 -2.20 7.43 7.42
C LEU A 165 -2.84 8.38 8.44
N VAL A 166 -2.83 9.69 8.17
CA VAL A 166 -3.44 10.71 9.02
C VAL A 166 -4.95 10.50 9.17
N ALA A 167 -5.61 9.89 8.18
CA ALA A 167 -7.02 9.52 8.22
C ALA A 167 -7.35 8.33 9.15
N ASN A 168 -6.47 8.01 10.11
CA ASN A 168 -6.70 7.04 11.18
C ASN A 168 -6.61 7.76 12.54
N GLU A 169 -7.52 7.43 13.47
CA GLU A 169 -7.47 7.93 14.85
C GLU A 169 -6.15 7.55 15.53
N ALA A 170 -5.59 6.39 15.17
CA ALA A 170 -4.30 5.92 15.63
C ALA A 170 -3.10 6.71 15.09
N TRP A 171 -3.26 7.69 14.20
CA TRP A 171 -2.16 8.54 13.69
C TRP A 171 -1.26 9.08 14.83
N LYS A 172 -1.86 9.57 15.92
CA LYS A 172 -1.13 10.06 17.10
C LYS A 172 -0.36 8.98 17.87
N ARG A 173 -0.55 7.71 17.54
CA ARG A 173 0.13 6.52 18.10
C ARG A 173 0.83 5.71 17.01
N MET A 174 0.97 6.26 15.82
CA MET A 174 1.79 5.72 14.75
C MET A 174 3.14 6.42 14.76
N ARG A 175 4.20 5.67 14.47
CA ARG A 175 5.45 6.24 14.02
C ARG A 175 5.67 5.81 12.57
N VAL A 176 5.89 6.77 11.69
CA VAL A 176 6.08 6.52 10.26
C VAL A 176 7.58 6.54 9.98
N LEU A 177 8.11 5.39 9.57
CA LEU A 177 9.52 5.22 9.20
C LEU A 177 9.61 5.32 7.68
N ILE A 178 9.90 6.51 7.18
CA ILE A 178 10.12 6.73 5.75
C ILE A 178 11.55 6.35 5.44
N VAL A 179 11.74 5.34 4.60
CA VAL A 179 13.07 4.86 4.23
C VAL A 179 13.32 5.18 2.77
N ASP A 180 14.15 6.20 2.55
CA ASP A 180 14.57 6.66 1.24
C ASP A 180 15.69 5.77 0.69
N ASP A 181 15.41 5.08 -0.41
CA ASP A 181 16.31 4.21 -1.14
C ASP A 181 17.11 5.00 -2.16
N ALA A 182 17.89 5.97 -1.66
CA ALA A 182 18.77 6.83 -2.42
C ALA A 182 18.07 7.55 -3.59
N SER A 183 16.97 8.27 -3.30
CA SER A 183 16.34 9.14 -4.30
C SER A 183 17.34 10.14 -4.87
N ASP A 184 17.31 10.33 -6.19
CA ASP A 184 18.20 11.25 -6.91
C ASP A 184 17.47 12.51 -7.40
N ASP A 185 16.14 12.52 -7.41
CA ASP A 185 15.37 13.71 -7.78
C ASP A 185 15.30 14.74 -6.63
N ASP A 186 15.46 16.02 -6.98
CA ASP A 186 15.49 17.11 -6.00
C ASP A 186 14.16 17.27 -5.27
N ARG A 187 13.04 16.91 -5.91
CA ARG A 187 11.71 17.03 -5.32
C ARG A 187 11.56 16.13 -4.12
N THR A 188 11.88 14.85 -4.29
CA THR A 188 11.78 13.87 -3.21
C THR A 188 12.75 14.23 -2.09
N LYS A 189 13.98 14.65 -2.41
CA LYS A 189 14.95 15.11 -1.41
C LYS A 189 14.46 16.30 -0.57
N GLU A 190 13.87 17.31 -1.21
CA GLU A 190 13.31 18.48 -0.53
C GLU A 190 12.13 18.06 0.37
N ILE A 191 11.17 17.30 -0.18
CA ILE A 191 10.00 16.80 0.56
C ILE A 191 10.45 16.03 1.81
N LEU A 192 11.41 15.11 1.68
CA LEU A 192 11.90 14.32 2.80
C LEU A 192 12.57 15.19 3.88
N THR A 193 13.26 16.27 3.49
CA THR A 193 13.89 17.21 4.43
C THR A 193 12.85 18.01 5.23
N GLU A 194 11.79 18.46 4.57
CA GLU A 194 10.68 19.16 5.23
C GLU A 194 9.87 18.22 6.15
N LEU A 195 9.65 16.97 5.75
CA LEU A 195 8.98 15.97 6.59
C LEU A 195 9.75 15.67 7.87
N GLU A 196 11.07 15.47 7.76
CA GLU A 196 11.97 15.17 8.89
C GLU A 196 12.01 16.29 9.93
N SER A 197 12.01 17.55 9.48
CA SER A 197 12.07 18.71 10.38
C SER A 197 10.71 19.12 10.94
N GLY A 198 9.60 18.72 10.30
CA GLY A 198 8.30 19.31 10.54
C GLY A 198 7.27 18.43 11.25
N ILE A 199 7.42 17.10 11.27
CA ILE A 199 6.38 16.18 11.73
C ILE A 199 6.92 15.22 12.78
N ARG A 200 6.43 15.37 14.01
CA ARG A 200 6.97 14.67 15.19
C ARG A 200 6.91 13.14 15.14
N ASN A 201 5.94 12.58 14.43
CA ASN A 201 5.74 11.13 14.34
C ASN A 201 6.23 10.54 13.01
N VAL A 202 7.03 11.30 12.25
CA VAL A 202 7.69 10.86 11.03
C VAL A 202 9.21 10.87 11.27
N GLU A 203 9.86 9.78 10.90
CA GLU A 203 11.32 9.64 10.91
C GLU A 203 11.77 9.29 9.49
N VAL A 204 12.77 10.00 8.98
CA VAL A 204 13.33 9.79 7.65
C VAL A 204 14.68 9.10 7.77
N ILE A 205 14.84 7.95 7.11
CA ILE A 205 16.07 7.17 7.06
C ILE A 205 16.54 7.17 5.61
N ARG A 206 17.68 7.81 5.34
CA ARG A 206 18.25 7.89 3.99
C ARG A 206 19.33 6.82 3.79
N LEU A 207 19.12 5.93 2.82
CA LEU A 207 20.14 5.02 2.33
C LEU A 207 21.15 5.78 1.46
N LYS A 208 22.40 5.32 1.45
CA LYS A 208 23.49 5.92 0.67
C LYS A 208 23.87 5.00 -0.49
N GLY A 209 24.38 5.58 -1.57
CA GLY A 209 24.86 4.85 -2.73
C GLY A 209 23.82 4.75 -3.83
N THR A 210 23.90 3.67 -4.63
CA THR A 210 22.94 3.39 -5.70
C THR A 210 21.63 2.87 -5.11
N PRO A 211 20.46 3.25 -5.65
CA PRO A 211 19.18 2.69 -5.23
C PRO A 211 19.17 1.17 -5.35
N SER A 212 18.56 0.49 -4.38
CA SER A 212 18.54 -0.98 -4.35
C SER A 212 17.71 -1.62 -5.47
N GLY A 213 16.89 -0.82 -6.18
CA GLY A 213 16.04 -1.27 -7.28
C GLY A 213 14.83 -2.10 -6.83
N SER A 214 14.54 -2.17 -5.53
CA SER A 214 13.39 -2.89 -4.97
C SER A 214 12.98 -2.31 -3.61
N ALA A 215 11.69 -2.32 -3.30
CA ALA A 215 11.19 -1.90 -1.98
C ALA A 215 11.66 -2.81 -0.82
N SER A 216 12.28 -3.96 -1.09
CA SER A 216 12.71 -4.93 -0.07
C SER A 216 13.77 -4.39 0.89
N VAL A 217 14.84 -3.79 0.38
CA VAL A 217 15.95 -3.22 1.19
C VAL A 217 15.45 -2.10 2.11
N PRO A 218 14.73 -1.06 1.61
CA PRO A 218 14.20 -0.02 2.49
C PRO A 218 13.17 -0.57 3.49
N ARG A 219 12.37 -1.59 3.12
CA ARG A 219 11.46 -2.25 4.07
C ARG A 219 12.20 -2.99 5.19
N ASN A 220 13.25 -3.75 4.86
CA ASN A 220 14.09 -4.44 5.85
C ASN A 220 14.79 -3.43 6.76
N LYS A 221 15.31 -2.34 6.19
CA LYS A 221 15.91 -1.27 6.98
C LYS A 221 14.92 -0.64 7.95
N GLY A 222 13.72 -0.31 7.49
CA GLY A 222 12.66 0.21 8.35
C GLY A 222 12.24 -0.79 9.43
N LEU A 223 12.10 -2.06 9.09
CA LEU A 223 11.81 -3.14 10.04
C LEU A 223 12.90 -3.25 11.12
N SER A 224 14.18 -3.10 10.76
CA SER A 224 15.30 -3.12 11.72
C SER A 224 15.30 -1.93 12.69
N LYS A 225 14.62 -0.84 12.32
CA LYS A 225 14.43 0.38 13.14
C LYS A 225 13.09 0.41 13.88
N ALA A 226 12.21 -0.54 13.57
CA ALA A 226 10.94 -0.65 14.25
C ALA A 226 11.16 -1.02 15.74
N THR A 227 10.43 -0.34 16.62
CA THR A 227 10.46 -0.51 18.08
C THR A 227 9.07 -0.47 18.69
N SER A 228 8.04 -0.10 17.91
CA SER A 228 6.65 -0.22 18.33
C SER A 228 6.26 -1.70 18.42
N GLY A 229 5.26 -2.03 19.26
CA GLY A 229 4.83 -3.43 19.44
C GLY A 229 4.29 -4.11 18.17
N LEU A 230 3.86 -3.33 17.18
CA LEU A 230 3.36 -3.79 15.89
C LEU A 230 4.03 -3.03 14.75
N VAL A 231 4.09 -3.67 13.58
CA VAL A 231 4.58 -3.08 12.33
C VAL A 231 3.58 -3.28 11.18
N SER A 232 3.53 -2.31 10.27
CA SER A 232 2.93 -2.41 8.95
C SER A 232 3.86 -1.80 7.90
N PHE A 233 3.51 -1.99 6.63
CA PHE A 233 4.20 -1.41 5.48
C PHE A 233 3.18 -0.61 4.66
N LEU A 234 3.59 0.45 3.99
CA LEU A 234 2.69 1.15 3.06
C LEU A 234 3.52 1.77 1.95
N ASP A 235 3.17 1.47 0.69
CA ASP A 235 3.87 2.07 -0.44
C ASP A 235 3.40 3.52 -0.63
N PRO A 236 4.30 4.44 -1.05
CA PRO A 236 4.01 5.87 -1.14
C PRO A 236 2.89 6.18 -2.15
N ASP A 237 2.71 5.33 -3.17
CA ASP A 237 1.66 5.41 -4.19
C ASP A 237 0.39 4.61 -3.84
N ASN A 238 0.26 4.12 -2.62
CA ASN A 238 -0.93 3.43 -2.12
C ASN A 238 -1.58 4.18 -0.96
N GLU A 239 -2.82 3.80 -0.64
CA GLU A 239 -3.59 4.44 0.43
C GLU A 239 -4.16 3.38 1.38
N ILE A 240 -4.00 3.60 2.69
CA ILE A 240 -4.83 2.92 3.69
C ILE A 240 -6.22 3.60 3.73
N SER A 241 -7.28 2.80 3.78
CA SER A 241 -8.64 3.31 3.96
C SER A 241 -8.75 4.10 5.26
N VAL A 242 -9.64 5.10 5.28
CA VAL A 242 -9.99 5.83 6.50
C VAL A 242 -10.34 4.86 7.64
N GLY A 243 -9.62 4.97 8.76
CA GLY A 243 -9.72 4.08 9.92
C GLY A 243 -9.36 2.61 9.67
N GLY A 244 -8.65 2.32 8.57
CA GLY A 244 -8.22 0.97 8.21
C GLY A 244 -7.27 0.37 9.24
N TYR A 245 -6.26 1.12 9.67
CA TYR A 245 -5.37 0.67 10.74
C TYR A 245 -6.06 0.67 12.10
N ASP A 246 -7.01 1.58 12.37
CA ASP A 246 -7.80 1.55 13.61
C ASP A 246 -8.58 0.23 13.75
N GLU A 247 -9.20 -0.22 12.67
CA GLU A 247 -9.91 -1.50 12.64
C GLU A 247 -8.93 -2.68 12.73
N LEU A 248 -7.81 -2.68 12.02
CA LEU A 248 -6.79 -3.74 12.13
C LEU A 248 -6.23 -3.85 13.55
N LEU A 249 -5.88 -2.74 14.18
CA LEU A 249 -5.43 -2.68 15.58
C LEU A 249 -6.50 -3.23 16.52
N ARG A 250 -7.75 -2.80 16.37
CA ARG A 250 -8.87 -3.34 17.17
C ARG A 250 -9.05 -4.84 16.95
N GLN A 251 -8.95 -5.33 15.72
CA GLN A 251 -9.07 -6.77 15.43
C GLN A 251 -7.94 -7.58 16.06
N PHE A 252 -6.72 -7.04 16.06
CA PHE A 252 -5.55 -7.61 16.70
C PHE A 252 -5.75 -7.78 18.22
N TYR A 253 -6.24 -6.74 18.90
CA TYR A 253 -6.42 -6.74 20.36
C TYR A 253 -7.77 -7.31 20.86
N SER A 254 -8.76 -7.53 19.99
CA SER A 254 -10.12 -7.96 20.39
C SER A 254 -10.26 -9.40 20.92
N GLY A 255 -9.22 -10.23 20.86
CA GLY A 255 -9.28 -11.64 21.25
C GLY A 255 -8.67 -11.92 22.61
N SER A 256 -9.11 -13.00 23.26
CA SER A 256 -8.51 -13.49 24.52
C SER A 256 -7.08 -14.02 24.34
N LYS A 257 -6.71 -14.40 23.12
CA LYS A 257 -5.34 -14.77 22.75
C LYS A 257 -4.84 -13.83 21.67
N ARG A 258 -3.65 -13.25 21.90
CA ARG A 258 -2.96 -12.39 20.94
C ARG A 258 -2.66 -13.19 19.64
N PRO A 259 -2.99 -12.66 18.45
CA PRO A 259 -2.52 -13.23 17.19
C PRO A 259 -1.13 -12.71 16.83
N ASP A 260 -0.44 -13.38 15.90
CA ASP A 260 0.84 -12.93 15.34
C ASP A 260 0.62 -11.85 14.26
N ALA A 261 -0.55 -11.84 13.62
CA ALA A 261 -0.95 -10.80 12.67
C ALA A 261 -2.48 -10.65 12.58
N ALA A 262 -2.93 -9.45 12.29
CA ALA A 262 -4.29 -9.18 11.79
C ALA A 262 -4.17 -8.59 10.39
N THR A 263 -4.89 -9.16 9.42
CA THR A 263 -4.77 -8.81 8.00
C THR A 263 -6.13 -8.69 7.34
N GLY A 264 -6.29 -7.66 6.51
CA GLY A 264 -7.39 -7.50 5.58
C GLY A 264 -6.99 -7.83 4.17
N TYR A 265 -7.61 -7.14 3.21
CA TYR A 265 -7.31 -7.33 1.80
C TYR A 265 -7.15 -5.98 1.09
N GLN A 266 -6.72 -6.01 -0.17
CA GLN A 266 -6.50 -4.79 -0.95
C GLN A 266 -7.48 -4.73 -2.13
N LEU A 267 -8.02 -3.54 -2.39
CA LEU A 267 -8.69 -3.23 -3.63
C LEU A 267 -7.65 -2.83 -4.67
N LYS A 268 -7.63 -3.53 -5.80
CA LYS A 268 -6.81 -3.22 -6.95
C LYS A 268 -7.59 -2.31 -7.90
N VAL A 269 -7.05 -1.12 -8.12
CA VAL A 269 -7.53 -0.09 -9.04
C VAL A 269 -6.69 -0.14 -10.30
N GLY A 270 -7.30 -0.56 -11.41
CA GLY A 270 -6.71 -0.58 -12.75
C GLY A 270 -7.79 -0.24 -13.80
N LYS A 271 -7.61 -0.68 -15.06
CA LYS A 271 -8.67 -0.71 -16.10
C LYS A 271 -9.98 -1.29 -15.57
N ARG A 272 -9.88 -2.23 -14.62
CA ARG A 272 -11.01 -2.79 -13.88
C ARG A 272 -10.71 -2.81 -12.39
N LEU A 273 -11.74 -2.54 -11.60
CA LEU A 273 -11.68 -2.72 -10.16
C LEU A 273 -11.73 -4.21 -9.80
N SER A 274 -10.79 -4.64 -8.96
CA SER A 274 -10.68 -6.02 -8.50
C SER A 274 -10.17 -6.05 -7.05
N ALA A 275 -10.11 -7.21 -6.42
CA ALA A 275 -9.62 -7.36 -5.06
C ALA A 275 -8.60 -8.50 -4.99
N ASN A 276 -7.50 -8.27 -4.29
CA ASN A 276 -6.48 -9.28 -4.01
C ASN A 276 -6.50 -9.61 -2.51
N SER A 277 -6.05 -10.82 -2.15
CA SER A 277 -5.83 -11.23 -0.76
C SER A 277 -7.09 -11.36 0.10
N ARG A 278 -8.28 -11.49 -0.49
CA ARG A 278 -9.53 -11.68 0.26
C ARG A 278 -9.74 -13.14 0.65
N HIS A 279 -9.50 -13.46 1.92
CA HIS A 279 -9.60 -14.83 2.45
C HIS A 279 -10.88 -15.14 3.24
N THR A 280 -11.72 -14.14 3.49
CA THR A 280 -12.94 -14.31 4.28
C THR A 280 -14.03 -13.30 3.90
N PHE A 281 -15.28 -13.72 4.04
CA PHE A 281 -16.48 -12.87 3.98
C PHE A 281 -17.00 -12.52 5.38
N ARG A 282 -16.53 -13.23 6.41
CA ARG A 282 -16.84 -12.91 7.80
C ARG A 282 -16.01 -11.72 8.24
N ARG A 283 -16.65 -10.77 8.94
CA ARG A 283 -16.01 -9.56 9.50
C ARG A 283 -14.68 -9.88 10.18
N ARG A 284 -14.63 -10.99 10.90
CA ARG A 284 -13.46 -11.54 11.57
C ARG A 284 -13.43 -13.07 11.41
N LYS A 285 -12.28 -13.63 11.06
CA LYS A 285 -12.01 -15.07 11.06
C LYS A 285 -10.67 -15.33 11.74
N ILE A 286 -10.67 -16.05 12.85
CA ILE A 286 -9.43 -16.53 13.47
C ILE A 286 -8.98 -17.78 12.72
N VAL A 287 -7.69 -17.86 12.40
CA VAL A 287 -7.06 -19.07 11.88
C VAL A 287 -5.97 -19.49 12.87
N SER A 288 -6.20 -20.60 13.57
CA SER A 288 -5.30 -21.15 14.59
C SER A 288 -4.21 -22.09 14.05
N ASN A 289 -4.22 -22.36 12.74
CA ASN A 289 -3.16 -23.05 12.02
C ASN A 289 -3.01 -22.42 10.63
N PRO A 290 -2.40 -21.21 10.53
CA PRO A 290 -2.30 -20.46 9.27
C PRO A 290 -1.62 -21.25 8.13
N LYS A 291 -0.67 -22.13 8.44
CA LYS A 291 0.01 -23.01 7.48
C LYS A 291 -0.97 -23.90 6.69
N SER A 292 -2.10 -24.27 7.30
CA SER A 292 -3.11 -25.09 6.62
C SER A 292 -3.70 -24.40 5.39
N LEU A 293 -3.71 -23.06 5.36
CA LEU A 293 -4.20 -22.29 4.22
C LEU A 293 -3.35 -22.55 2.96
N LEU A 294 -2.03 -22.72 3.11
CA LEU A 294 -1.14 -23.09 2.01
C LEU A 294 -1.27 -24.58 1.66
N GLN A 295 -1.37 -25.46 2.66
CA GLN A 295 -1.47 -26.91 2.46
C GLN A 295 -2.77 -27.35 1.78
N GLN A 296 -3.84 -26.56 1.89
CA GLN A 296 -5.17 -26.86 1.36
C GLN A 296 -5.59 -25.93 0.20
N ALA A 297 -4.74 -24.98 -0.19
CA ALA A 297 -5.06 -23.99 -1.22
C ALA A 297 -5.16 -24.60 -2.63
N HIS A 298 -6.25 -24.34 -3.34
CA HIS A 298 -6.33 -24.51 -4.80
C HIS A 298 -5.83 -23.28 -5.57
N ARG A 299 -5.56 -22.19 -4.84
CA ARG A 299 -4.83 -21.00 -5.28
C ARG A 299 -4.08 -20.49 -4.06
N PHE A 300 -2.78 -20.27 -4.18
CA PHE A 300 -1.96 -19.96 -3.01
C PHE A 300 -2.41 -18.62 -2.40
N PRO A 301 -2.62 -18.56 -1.07
CA PRO A 301 -3.08 -17.34 -0.41
C PRO A 301 -2.01 -16.26 -0.46
N VAL A 302 -2.43 -15.01 -0.61
CA VAL A 302 -1.56 -13.83 -0.53
C VAL A 302 -1.90 -13.07 0.73
N ILE A 303 -0.90 -12.72 1.54
CA ILE A 303 -1.08 -11.80 2.68
C ILE A 303 -0.64 -10.43 2.22
N SER A 304 -1.56 -9.46 2.23
CA SER A 304 -1.21 -8.07 1.93
C SER A 304 -0.51 -7.49 3.14
N THR A 305 0.80 -7.36 3.08
CA THR A 305 1.61 -6.77 4.16
C THR A 305 1.19 -5.34 4.45
N GLN A 306 0.68 -4.63 3.44
CA GLN A 306 0.17 -3.28 3.59
C GLN A 306 -1.19 -3.21 4.30
N ALA A 307 -2.05 -4.22 4.10
CA ALA A 307 -3.34 -4.33 4.77
C ALA A 307 -3.23 -5.13 6.08
N SER A 308 -2.10 -5.04 6.79
CA SER A 308 -1.84 -5.85 7.99
C SER A 308 -1.28 -5.04 9.14
N VAL A 309 -1.50 -5.50 10.38
CA VAL A 309 -0.67 -5.15 11.53
C VAL A 309 -0.06 -6.44 12.05
N ILE A 310 1.26 -6.46 12.14
CA ILE A 310 2.04 -7.68 12.41
C ILE A 310 2.81 -7.48 13.71
N ASP A 311 2.84 -8.52 14.52
CA ASP A 311 3.58 -8.52 15.77
C ASP A 311 5.09 -8.43 15.51
N LEU A 312 5.75 -7.39 16.04
CA LEU A 312 7.18 -7.16 15.78
C LEU A 312 8.05 -8.25 16.40
N GLN A 313 7.70 -8.72 17.61
CA GLN A 313 8.46 -9.79 18.28
C GLN A 313 8.34 -11.10 17.51
N PHE A 314 7.15 -11.42 16.97
CA PHE A 314 6.97 -12.56 16.08
C PHE A 314 7.91 -12.49 14.87
N LEU A 315 7.98 -11.35 14.17
CA LEU A 315 8.87 -11.18 13.02
C LEU A 315 10.34 -11.38 13.40
N GLN A 316 10.77 -10.81 14.53
CA GLN A 316 12.13 -10.92 15.05
C GLN A 316 12.49 -12.36 15.45
N ASN A 317 11.65 -13.01 16.26
CA ASN A 317 11.85 -14.39 16.72
C ASN A 317 11.89 -15.38 15.57
N CYS A 318 11.16 -15.11 14.49
CA CYS A 318 11.14 -15.93 13.29
C CYS A 318 12.18 -15.51 12.24
N SER A 319 12.95 -14.45 12.50
CA SER A 319 13.92 -13.83 11.59
C SER A 319 13.34 -13.57 10.20
N LEU A 320 12.13 -13.01 10.14
CA LEU A 320 11.42 -12.73 8.90
C LEU A 320 11.86 -11.40 8.30
N ASN A 321 12.34 -11.46 7.06
CA ASN A 321 12.76 -10.30 6.27
C ASN A 321 12.28 -10.47 4.83
N PHE A 322 12.12 -9.36 4.13
CA PHE A 322 11.86 -9.40 2.69
C PHE A 322 13.09 -9.88 1.93
N ILE A 323 12.86 -10.63 0.86
CA ILE A 323 13.95 -11.07 -0.02
C ILE A 323 14.45 -9.87 -0.81
N GLU A 324 15.69 -9.46 -0.53
CA GLU A 324 16.30 -8.26 -1.12
C GLU A 324 16.49 -8.40 -2.63
N GLY A 325 16.23 -7.32 -3.36
CA GLY A 325 16.32 -7.25 -4.83
C GLY A 325 15.20 -7.98 -5.59
N ALA A 326 14.38 -8.81 -4.93
CA ALA A 326 13.33 -9.56 -5.60
C ALA A 326 12.09 -8.71 -5.95
N VAL A 327 11.48 -8.97 -7.11
CA VAL A 327 10.14 -8.46 -7.48
C VAL A 327 9.06 -9.39 -6.94
N GLY A 328 7.99 -8.85 -6.37
CA GLY A 328 6.94 -9.65 -5.71
C GLY A 328 7.41 -10.33 -4.41
N GLN A 329 8.44 -9.76 -3.76
CA GLN A 329 9.02 -10.20 -2.49
C GLN A 329 8.00 -10.26 -1.32
N ASP A 330 6.92 -9.48 -1.39
CA ASP A 330 5.82 -9.44 -0.44
C ASP A 330 5.03 -10.74 -0.41
N THR A 331 4.94 -11.44 -1.54
CA THR A 331 4.28 -12.74 -1.66
C THR A 331 5.02 -13.79 -0.81
N VAL A 332 6.35 -13.86 -0.94
CA VAL A 332 7.17 -14.80 -0.18
C VAL A 332 7.12 -14.48 1.31
N PHE A 333 7.27 -13.20 1.67
CA PHE A 333 7.16 -12.75 3.06
C PHE A 333 5.79 -13.10 3.68
N GLY A 334 4.71 -12.89 2.92
CA GLY A 334 3.36 -13.29 3.32
C GLY A 334 3.21 -14.79 3.56
N TRP A 335 3.86 -15.63 2.75
CA TRP A 335 3.88 -17.08 2.96
C TRP A 335 4.70 -17.46 4.18
N GLU A 336 5.84 -16.82 4.43
CA GLU A 336 6.62 -17.07 5.63
C GLU A 336 5.83 -16.74 6.91
N ILE A 337 5.05 -15.65 6.90
CA ILE A 337 4.08 -15.36 7.98
C ILE A 337 3.11 -16.53 8.14
N LEU A 338 2.46 -16.98 7.07
CA LEU A 338 1.50 -18.09 7.16
C LEU A 338 2.13 -19.40 7.64
N LEU A 339 3.37 -19.68 7.26
CA LEU A 339 4.06 -20.92 7.58
C LEU A 339 4.54 -20.96 9.04
N LYS A 340 4.87 -19.80 9.62
CA LYS A 340 5.47 -19.69 10.97
C LYS A 340 4.51 -19.17 12.04
N ALA A 341 3.47 -18.43 11.67
CA ALA A 341 2.50 -17.93 12.63
C ALA A 341 1.70 -19.07 13.26
N ASN A 342 1.42 -18.93 14.55
CA ASN A 342 0.53 -19.82 15.30
C ASN A 342 -0.93 -19.40 15.13
N ARG A 343 -1.19 -18.09 15.04
CA ARG A 343 -2.55 -17.56 14.92
C ARG A 343 -2.57 -16.26 14.16
N ILE A 344 -3.48 -16.16 13.20
CA ILE A 344 -3.79 -14.88 12.54
C ILE A 344 -5.27 -14.56 12.59
N VAL A 345 -5.59 -13.28 12.42
CA VAL A 345 -6.95 -12.78 12.21
C VAL A 345 -7.09 -12.31 10.77
N LEU A 346 -8.04 -12.89 10.04
CA LEU A 346 -8.41 -12.46 8.70
C LEU A 346 -9.66 -11.58 8.77
N CYS A 347 -9.61 -10.44 8.11
CA CYS A 347 -10.68 -9.45 8.07
C CYS A 347 -11.34 -9.43 6.67
N SER A 348 -12.64 -9.15 6.61
CA SER A 348 -13.39 -9.14 5.34
C SER A 348 -13.55 -7.76 4.71
N ARG A 349 -12.66 -6.81 4.99
CA ARG A 349 -12.71 -5.45 4.41
C ARG A 349 -11.45 -5.14 3.61
N PRO A 350 -11.58 -4.37 2.50
CA PRO A 350 -10.43 -3.81 1.83
C PRO A 350 -9.91 -2.68 2.68
N TYR A 351 -8.70 -2.81 3.24
CA TYR A 351 -8.07 -1.72 3.97
C TYR A 351 -7.07 -0.96 3.11
N ILE A 352 -6.63 -1.51 1.97
CA ILE A 352 -5.69 -0.83 1.07
C ILE A 352 -6.34 -0.56 -0.28
N VAL A 353 -6.07 0.61 -0.83
CA VAL A 353 -6.30 0.95 -2.24
C VAL A 353 -4.96 0.90 -2.96
N TYR A 354 -4.83 -0.07 -3.86
CA TYR A 354 -3.64 -0.36 -4.65
C TYR A 354 -3.85 0.09 -6.10
N TYR A 355 -3.01 1.01 -6.59
CA TYR A 355 -3.08 1.57 -7.94
C TYR A 355 -2.15 0.81 -8.88
N ALA A 356 -2.71 -0.04 -9.75
CA ALA A 356 -1.96 -1.13 -10.37
C ALA A 356 -1.24 -0.81 -11.68
N GLU A 357 -1.67 0.18 -12.45
CA GLU A 357 -1.14 0.42 -13.81
C GLU A 357 -0.39 1.77 -13.89
N ARG A 358 0.36 2.12 -12.84
CA ARG A 358 1.25 3.29 -12.86
C ARG A 358 2.42 3.03 -13.80
N ASN A 359 2.76 4.00 -14.66
CA ASN A 359 3.80 3.88 -15.68
C ASN A 359 5.19 3.56 -15.08
N ASP A 360 5.48 4.00 -13.84
CA ASP A 360 6.78 3.80 -13.18
C ASP A 360 6.72 2.82 -11.98
N SER A 361 5.78 1.87 -11.99
CA SER A 361 5.80 0.79 -11.00
C SER A 361 6.82 -0.27 -11.39
N VAL A 362 7.64 -0.72 -10.44
CA VAL A 362 8.57 -1.86 -10.62
C VAL A 362 7.83 -3.12 -11.09
N THR A 363 6.56 -3.30 -10.70
CA THR A 363 5.75 -4.44 -11.19
C THR A 363 5.37 -4.33 -12.66
N ASN A 364 5.39 -3.11 -13.21
CA ASN A 364 5.02 -2.80 -14.58
C ASN A 364 6.24 -2.67 -15.50
N GLU A 365 7.46 -2.79 -14.94
CA GLU A 365 8.68 -2.87 -15.70
C GLU A 365 8.60 -4.05 -16.70
N ILE A 366 8.93 -3.75 -17.96
CA ILE A 366 8.96 -4.67 -19.09
C ILE A 366 10.41 -4.65 -19.58
N GLY A 367 11.21 -5.59 -19.10
CA GLY A 367 12.64 -5.65 -19.39
C GLY A 367 13.30 -6.89 -18.79
N THR A 368 14.55 -7.16 -19.16
CA THR A 368 15.33 -8.30 -18.66
C THR A 368 15.55 -8.25 -17.14
N GLU A 369 15.62 -7.05 -16.57
CA GLU A 369 15.75 -6.81 -15.14
C GLU A 369 14.55 -7.36 -14.34
N TYR A 370 13.33 -7.31 -14.88
CA TYR A 370 12.18 -7.95 -14.22
C TYR A 370 12.41 -9.45 -14.06
N PHE A 371 12.91 -10.14 -15.09
CA PHE A 371 13.14 -11.58 -15.06
C PHE A 371 14.26 -11.96 -14.10
N SER A 372 15.37 -11.20 -14.08
CA SER A 372 16.46 -11.43 -13.13
C SER A 372 16.00 -11.25 -11.67
N LYS A 373 15.25 -10.18 -11.37
CA LYS A 373 14.64 -9.97 -10.05
C LYS A 373 13.59 -11.02 -9.70
N ALA A 374 12.85 -11.51 -10.68
CA ALA A 374 11.88 -12.58 -10.48
C ALA A 374 12.58 -13.91 -10.17
N LEU A 375 13.69 -14.22 -10.82
CA LEU A 375 14.49 -15.41 -10.52
C LEU A 375 14.98 -15.42 -9.06
N ILE A 376 15.36 -14.27 -8.50
CA ILE A 376 15.70 -14.14 -7.07
C ILE A 376 14.50 -14.56 -6.20
N ARG A 377 13.29 -14.07 -6.50
CA ARG A 377 12.05 -14.48 -5.82
C ARG A 377 11.85 -15.99 -5.94
N GLU A 378 11.92 -16.54 -7.14
CA GLU A 378 11.59 -17.95 -7.43
C GLU A 378 12.58 -18.93 -6.77
N ARG A 379 13.87 -18.57 -6.68
CA ARG A 379 14.86 -19.35 -5.92
C ARG A 379 14.54 -19.39 -4.43
N ALA A 380 14.19 -18.26 -3.82
CA ALA A 380 13.78 -18.21 -2.43
C ALA A 380 12.47 -18.98 -2.18
N GLN A 381 11.50 -18.78 -3.09
CA GLN A 381 10.18 -19.41 -3.05
C GLN A 381 10.26 -20.93 -3.17
N SER A 382 11.00 -21.46 -4.15
CA SER A 382 11.17 -22.91 -4.34
C SER A 382 11.84 -23.57 -3.13
N LYS A 383 12.87 -22.94 -2.54
CA LYS A 383 13.52 -23.41 -1.30
C LYS A 383 12.51 -23.47 -0.14
N LEU A 384 11.70 -22.43 0.04
CA LEU A 384 10.66 -22.38 1.06
C LEU A 384 9.61 -23.49 0.85
N LEU A 385 9.13 -23.66 -0.39
CA LEU A 385 8.14 -24.67 -0.73
C LEU A 385 8.67 -26.10 -0.51
N ARG A 386 9.92 -26.39 -0.88
CA ARG A 386 10.56 -27.70 -0.62
C ARG A 386 10.66 -27.97 0.88
N LYS A 387 11.14 -26.99 1.66
CA LYS A 387 11.26 -27.10 3.12
C LYS A 387 9.95 -27.49 3.81
N TYR A 388 8.81 -27.04 3.29
CA TYR A 388 7.49 -27.28 3.88
C TYR A 388 6.66 -28.36 3.15
N GLY A 389 7.24 -29.07 2.18
CA GLY A 389 6.54 -30.13 1.43
C GLY A 389 5.41 -29.60 0.54
N LEU A 390 5.50 -28.36 0.06
CA LEU A 390 4.46 -27.68 -0.72
C LEU A 390 4.75 -27.67 -2.23
N ILE A 391 5.90 -28.20 -2.68
CA ILE A 391 6.35 -28.09 -4.08
C ILE A 391 5.33 -28.70 -5.06
N GLN A 392 4.86 -29.92 -4.79
CA GLN A 392 3.90 -30.61 -5.67
C GLN A 392 2.55 -29.89 -5.73
N ARG A 393 2.13 -29.31 -4.60
CA ARG A 393 0.90 -28.52 -4.54
C ARG A 393 1.03 -27.22 -5.33
N PHE A 394 2.16 -26.53 -5.20
CA PHE A 394 2.45 -25.32 -5.97
C PHE A 394 2.49 -25.61 -7.47
N ARG A 395 3.19 -26.67 -7.90
CA ARG A 395 3.20 -27.14 -9.29
C ARG A 395 1.78 -27.34 -9.83
N LYS A 396 0.95 -28.07 -9.07
CA LYS A 396 -0.41 -28.44 -9.48
C LYS A 396 -1.37 -27.26 -9.61
N TYR A 397 -1.23 -26.23 -8.78
CA TYR A 397 -2.28 -25.20 -8.63
C TYR A 397 -1.83 -23.76 -8.89
N GLN A 398 -0.53 -23.47 -8.91
CA GLN A 398 -0.03 -22.09 -8.93
C GLN A 398 1.10 -21.85 -9.93
N LEU A 399 1.93 -22.86 -10.26
CA LEU A 399 3.02 -22.69 -11.22
C LEU A 399 2.51 -22.31 -12.60
N GLU A 400 1.57 -23.07 -13.17
CA GLU A 400 1.01 -22.76 -14.50
C GLU A 400 0.36 -21.37 -14.55
N PRO A 401 -0.54 -20.97 -13.62
CA PRO A 401 -1.08 -19.62 -13.63
C PRO A 401 -0.02 -18.53 -13.49
N THR A 402 1.07 -18.79 -12.75
CA THR A 402 2.17 -17.83 -12.63
C THR A 402 2.91 -17.69 -13.97
N MET A 403 3.16 -18.80 -14.66
CA MET A 403 3.77 -18.78 -15.99
C MET A 403 2.89 -18.08 -17.03
N SER A 404 1.59 -18.42 -17.09
CA SER A 404 0.68 -17.93 -18.12
C SER A 404 0.12 -16.53 -17.84
N GLU A 405 -0.19 -16.19 -16.59
CA GLU A 405 -0.82 -14.90 -16.25
C GLU A 405 0.20 -13.80 -15.89
N VAL A 406 1.42 -14.16 -15.45
CA VAL A 406 2.41 -13.18 -14.97
C VAL A 406 3.61 -13.07 -15.91
N TYR A 407 4.25 -14.19 -16.23
CA TYR A 407 5.49 -14.16 -17.03
C TYR A 407 5.23 -14.01 -18.52
N LYS A 408 4.31 -14.81 -19.07
CA LYS A 408 4.02 -14.81 -20.51
C LYS A 408 3.67 -13.43 -21.07
N PRO A 409 2.78 -12.62 -20.47
CA PRO A 409 2.46 -11.30 -21.02
C PRO A 409 3.67 -10.35 -21.10
N LYS A 410 4.63 -10.49 -20.18
CA LYS A 410 5.88 -9.71 -20.19
C LYS A 410 6.88 -10.25 -21.20
N LEU A 411 6.95 -11.58 -21.33
CA LEU A 411 7.78 -12.24 -22.33
C LEU A 411 7.34 -11.86 -23.74
N ASP A 412 6.04 -11.90 -24.02
CA ASP A 412 5.45 -11.58 -25.33
C ASP A 412 5.71 -10.14 -25.79
N SER A 413 6.09 -9.25 -24.86
CA SER A 413 6.48 -7.87 -25.17
C SER A 413 7.97 -7.66 -25.45
N LEU A 414 8.80 -8.71 -25.32
CA LEU A 414 10.25 -8.65 -25.59
C LEU A 414 10.58 -9.17 -26.99
N GLN A 415 11.70 -8.70 -27.55
CA GLN A 415 12.24 -9.12 -28.84
C GLN A 415 13.78 -9.21 -28.78
N GLY A 416 14.38 -9.90 -29.76
CA GLY A 416 15.85 -10.00 -29.89
C GLY A 416 16.53 -10.62 -28.66
N ASP A 417 17.70 -10.10 -28.30
CA ASP A 417 18.52 -10.61 -27.19
C ASP A 417 17.80 -10.59 -25.84
N ASN A 418 16.91 -9.61 -25.62
CA ASN A 418 16.12 -9.50 -24.40
C ASN A 418 15.14 -10.66 -24.24
N LEU A 419 14.52 -11.10 -25.35
CA LEU A 419 13.64 -12.26 -25.36
C LEU A 419 14.43 -13.54 -25.05
N ILE A 420 15.56 -13.75 -25.73
CA ILE A 420 16.44 -14.91 -25.52
C ILE A 420 16.90 -14.99 -24.06
N TYR A 421 17.26 -13.86 -23.46
CA TYR A 421 17.62 -13.80 -22.05
C TYR A 421 16.45 -14.20 -21.14
N ALA A 422 15.27 -13.62 -21.37
CA ALA A 422 14.09 -13.89 -20.56
C ALA A 422 13.64 -15.35 -20.66
N GLU A 423 13.71 -15.96 -21.85
CA GLU A 423 13.42 -17.38 -22.07
C GLU A 423 14.36 -18.28 -21.25
N LYS A 424 15.68 -18.02 -21.27
CA LYS A 424 16.66 -18.77 -20.46
C LYS A 424 16.37 -18.65 -18.96
N VAL A 425 16.01 -17.46 -18.49
CA VAL A 425 15.64 -17.26 -17.08
C VAL A 425 14.35 -18.03 -16.74
N LEU A 426 13.35 -18.05 -17.62
CA LEU A 426 12.13 -18.81 -17.40
C LEU A 426 12.35 -20.32 -17.41
N GLU A 427 13.23 -20.83 -18.27
CA GLU A 427 13.66 -22.23 -18.22
C GLU A 427 14.29 -22.56 -16.87
N GLU A 428 15.17 -21.70 -16.36
CA GLU A 428 15.76 -21.88 -15.04
C GLU A 428 14.68 -21.88 -13.95
N ILE A 429 13.76 -20.91 -13.97
CA ILE A 429 12.64 -20.85 -13.03
C ILE A 429 11.83 -22.14 -13.08
N TYR A 430 11.50 -22.65 -14.26
CA TYR A 430 10.75 -23.89 -14.40
C TYR A 430 11.46 -25.06 -13.73
N ARG A 431 12.78 -25.21 -13.96
CA ARG A 431 13.61 -26.27 -13.36
C ARG A 431 13.69 -26.18 -11.84
N LEU A 432 13.55 -24.99 -11.24
CA LEU A 432 13.48 -24.86 -9.76
C LEU A 432 12.29 -25.63 -9.16
N TYR A 433 11.25 -25.86 -9.95
CA TYR A 433 10.04 -26.58 -9.55
C TYR A 433 10.01 -28.03 -10.04
N ASP A 434 10.98 -28.45 -10.84
CA ASP A 434 11.14 -29.85 -11.19
C ASP A 434 11.66 -30.62 -9.96
N ALA A 435 10.80 -31.51 -9.49
CA ALA A 435 10.99 -32.43 -8.39
C ALA A 435 10.07 -33.62 -8.59
#